data_AF-A0A1T4VXE2-F1
#
_entry.id   AF-A0A1T4VXE2-F1
#
_cell.length_a   1.000
_cell.length_b   1.000
_cell.length_c   1.000
_cell.angle_alpha   90.00
_cell.angle_beta   90.00
_cell.angle_gamma   90.00
#
_symmetry.space_group_name_H-M   'P 1'
#
loop_
_entity.id
_entity.type
_entity.pdbx_description
1 polymer ?
#
loop_
_entity_poly.entity_id
_entity_poly.type
_entity_poly.pdbx_seq_one_letter_code
_entity_poly.pdbx_strand_id
1 'polypeptide(L)'
;MKISRVMFSGRSFYAQHRDGAFVCLDRRLGLKEAIPEDQVTQLPLAVPSKLIHFGPPAPSATSPHISLLPPSAINSGHETVHIPDCATVSFVEPMLAVFFGRQCHCISPADMPPYIFGFSCSMSFSAQIQGLTENETLAAHAFDGFAPIGPHIETDIEAPEELVAALQKNEENAVSCSFSQLAYSPYEALSMISSIMTINPGDLIVLGDPKWKQRVLENDIITLHIPEIGTLENSVRCDKALAHATVTAVAPDLQ
;
A
#
# COMPACT_ATOMS: atom_id res chain seq x y z
N MET A 1 4.07 17.13 6.88
CA MET A 1 2.66 17.49 7.11
C MET A 1 1.84 16.24 6.91
N LYS A 2 0.80 16.05 7.74
CA LYS A 2 -0.14 14.93 7.62
C LYS A 2 -1.31 15.32 6.73
N ILE A 3 -1.50 14.65 5.60
CA ILE A 3 -2.50 14.98 4.58
C ILE A 3 -3.39 13.77 4.32
N SER A 4 -4.71 13.96 4.39
CA SER A 4 -5.68 12.97 3.90
C SER A 4 -6.58 13.55 2.82
N ARG A 5 -7.13 12.66 2.00
CA ARG A 5 -8.27 12.97 1.16
C ARG A 5 -9.53 12.68 1.96
N VAL A 6 -10.43 13.66 2.04
CA VAL A 6 -11.64 13.59 2.87
C VAL A 6 -12.86 14.02 2.07
N MET A 7 -14.03 13.58 2.52
CA MET A 7 -15.34 14.06 2.08
C MET A 7 -16.00 14.85 3.19
N PHE A 8 -16.49 16.05 2.86
CA PHE A 8 -17.29 16.88 3.76
C PHE A 8 -18.40 17.55 2.95
N SER A 9 -19.63 17.49 3.44
CA SER A 9 -20.82 18.09 2.77
C SER A 9 -20.93 17.72 1.28
N GLY A 10 -20.67 16.45 0.94
CA GLY A 10 -20.76 15.92 -0.43
C GLY A 10 -19.62 16.33 -1.38
N ARG A 11 -18.56 16.96 -0.88
CA ARG A 11 -17.38 17.35 -1.67
C ARG A 11 -16.14 16.63 -1.19
N SER A 12 -15.32 16.12 -2.11
CA SER A 12 -14.02 15.53 -1.79
C SER A 12 -12.88 16.52 -2.00
N PHE A 13 -11.93 16.59 -1.08
CA PHE A 13 -10.73 17.42 -1.20
C PHE A 13 -9.58 16.89 -0.35
N TYR A 14 -8.37 17.41 -0.58
CA TYR A 14 -7.23 17.17 0.28
C TYR A 14 -7.22 18.15 1.45
N ALA A 15 -6.96 17.64 2.64
CA ALA A 15 -6.92 18.41 3.87
C ALA A 15 -5.70 18.02 4.72
N GLN A 16 -5.13 19.02 5.39
CA GLN A 16 -4.10 18.82 6.40
C GLN A 16 -4.76 18.47 7.74
N HIS A 17 -4.22 17.49 8.45
CA HIS A 17 -4.57 17.21 9.84
C HIS A 17 -3.94 18.26 10.77
N ARG A 18 -4.74 18.85 11.65
CA ARG A 18 -4.31 19.84 12.63
C ARG A 18 -5.20 19.76 13.87
N ASP A 19 -4.62 19.38 15.01
CA ASP A 19 -5.27 19.41 16.32
C ASP A 19 -6.65 18.71 16.38
N GLY A 20 -6.77 17.52 15.76
CA GLY A 20 -8.03 16.76 15.71
C GLY A 20 -9.06 17.29 14.69
N ALA A 21 -8.62 18.14 13.77
CA ALA A 21 -9.45 18.70 12.70
C ALA A 21 -8.71 18.68 11.36
N PHE A 22 -9.48 18.94 10.29
CA PHE A 22 -9.04 18.95 8.91
C PHE A 22 -9.10 20.35 8.33
N VAL A 23 -7.97 20.85 7.85
CA VAL A 23 -7.87 22.15 7.17
C VAL A 23 -7.80 21.92 5.66
N CYS A 24 -8.81 22.39 4.93
CA CYS A 24 -8.85 22.26 3.47
C CYS A 24 -7.64 22.94 2.81
N LEU A 25 -6.93 22.20 1.95
CA LEU A 25 -5.78 22.71 1.21
C LEU A 25 -6.18 23.45 -0.07
N ASP A 26 -7.35 23.15 -0.63
CA ASP A 26 -7.88 23.88 -1.80
C ASP A 26 -8.62 25.16 -1.37
N ARG A 27 -7.94 26.30 -1.50
CA ARG A 27 -8.50 27.62 -1.20
C ARG A 27 -9.69 28.00 -2.08
N ARG A 28 -9.87 27.37 -3.24
CA ARG A 28 -10.96 27.66 -4.19
C ARG A 28 -12.31 27.17 -3.66
N LEU A 29 -12.32 26.22 -2.73
CA LEU A 29 -13.54 25.67 -2.14
C LEU A 29 -14.17 26.60 -1.10
N GLY A 30 -13.47 27.66 -0.67
CA GLY A 30 -13.99 28.63 0.30
C GLY A 30 -14.11 28.11 1.74
N LEU A 31 -13.64 26.90 2.01
CA LEU A 31 -13.60 26.29 3.34
C LEU A 31 -12.42 26.88 4.12
N LYS A 32 -12.70 27.89 4.95
CA LYS A 32 -11.66 28.62 5.72
C LYS A 32 -11.45 28.07 7.13
N GLU A 33 -12.48 27.46 7.70
CA GLU A 33 -12.45 26.93 9.06
C GLU A 33 -11.98 25.47 9.04
N ALA A 34 -11.35 25.05 10.14
CA ALA A 34 -11.01 23.66 10.35
C ALA A 34 -12.29 22.84 10.56
N ILE A 35 -12.35 21.67 9.94
CA ILE A 35 -13.50 20.77 10.01
C ILE A 35 -13.19 19.68 11.03
N PRO A 36 -13.99 19.50 12.08
CA PRO A 36 -13.79 18.43 13.06
C PRO A 36 -13.73 17.04 12.39
N GLU A 37 -12.89 16.16 12.94
CA GLU A 37 -12.68 14.80 12.41
C GLU A 37 -13.98 13.98 12.31
N ASP A 38 -14.89 14.14 13.28
CA ASP A 38 -16.19 13.45 13.31
C ASP A 38 -17.19 13.91 12.23
N GLN A 39 -16.86 14.99 11.51
CA GLN A 39 -17.70 15.53 10.43
C GLN A 39 -17.21 15.14 9.03
N VAL A 40 -16.01 14.56 8.92
CA VAL A 40 -15.46 14.14 7.64
C VAL A 40 -15.54 12.63 7.47
N THR A 41 -15.66 12.19 6.23
CA THR A 41 -15.41 10.79 5.86
C THR A 41 -14.04 10.71 5.20
N GLN A 42 -13.14 9.90 5.75
CA GLN A 42 -11.86 9.66 5.11
C GLN A 42 -12.06 8.85 3.81
N LEU A 43 -11.33 9.23 2.76
CA LEU A 43 -11.37 8.60 1.44
C LEU A 43 -10.03 7.91 1.16
N PRO A 44 -9.94 7.07 0.11
CA PRO A 44 -8.64 6.63 -0.39
C PRO A 44 -7.71 7.83 -0.61
N LEU A 45 -6.50 7.74 -0.08
CA LEU A 45 -5.55 8.86 -0.02
C LEU A 45 -5.17 9.41 -1.41
N ALA A 46 -5.28 8.59 -2.46
CA ALA A 46 -5.13 9.01 -3.84
C ALA A 46 -6.07 8.25 -4.78
N VAL A 47 -6.18 8.75 -6.00
CA VAL A 47 -6.81 8.04 -7.13
C VAL A 47 -5.71 7.84 -8.18
N PRO A 48 -4.84 6.84 -8.01
CA PRO A 48 -3.70 6.65 -8.91
C PRO A 48 -4.14 6.21 -10.31
N SER A 49 -3.32 6.55 -11.32
CA SER A 49 -3.44 5.90 -12.62
C SER A 49 -2.90 4.46 -12.58
N LYS A 50 -1.95 4.20 -11.69
CA LYS A 50 -1.41 2.87 -11.40
C LYS A 50 -0.89 2.74 -9.96
N LEU A 51 -1.03 1.53 -9.42
CA LEU A 51 -0.35 1.07 -8.22
C LEU A 51 0.73 0.07 -8.64
N ILE A 52 1.95 0.23 -8.15
CA ILE A 52 3.06 -0.68 -8.43
C ILE A 52 3.52 -1.32 -7.12
N HIS A 53 3.56 -2.64 -7.11
CA HIS A 53 4.20 -3.43 -6.07
C HIS A 53 5.66 -3.67 -6.43
N PHE A 54 6.56 -3.42 -5.49
CA PHE A 54 7.99 -3.66 -5.62
C PHE A 54 8.50 -4.55 -4.48
N GLY A 55 9.21 -5.61 -4.83
CA GLY A 55 9.81 -6.54 -3.87
C GLY A 55 11.22 -6.99 -4.28
N PRO A 56 11.95 -7.65 -3.38
CA PRO A 56 13.27 -8.19 -3.69
C PRO A 56 13.18 -9.31 -4.74
N PRO A 57 14.32 -9.73 -5.33
CA PRO A 57 14.35 -10.90 -6.18
C PRO A 57 13.89 -12.15 -5.41
N ALA A 58 13.10 -12.99 -6.06
CA ALA A 58 12.85 -14.34 -5.56
C ALA A 58 14.17 -15.13 -5.46
N PRO A 59 14.27 -16.19 -4.63
CA PRO A 59 15.51 -16.96 -4.48
C PRO A 59 16.09 -17.53 -5.79
N SER A 60 15.24 -17.76 -6.80
CA SER A 60 15.61 -18.25 -8.12
C SER A 60 15.86 -17.15 -9.16
N ALA A 61 15.68 -15.88 -8.80
CA ALA A 61 15.74 -14.73 -9.69
C ALA A 61 16.88 -13.77 -9.32
N THR A 62 17.40 -13.08 -10.33
CA THR A 62 18.46 -12.05 -10.17
C THR A 62 17.92 -10.62 -10.27
N SER A 63 16.63 -10.45 -10.53
CA SER A 63 15.99 -9.16 -10.77
C SER A 63 14.87 -8.92 -9.77
N PRO A 64 14.61 -7.65 -9.39
CA PRO A 64 13.54 -7.33 -8.46
C PRO A 64 12.18 -7.76 -9.00
N HIS A 65 11.26 -8.02 -8.08
CA HIS A 65 9.87 -8.24 -8.43
C HIS A 65 9.17 -6.90 -8.61
N ILE A 66 8.55 -6.69 -9.78
CA ILE A 66 7.77 -5.50 -10.09
C ILE A 66 6.45 -5.94 -10.71
N SER A 67 5.33 -5.59 -10.09
CA SER A 67 3.99 -5.88 -10.60
C SER A 67 3.10 -4.65 -10.56
N LEU A 68 2.30 -4.47 -11.61
CA LEU A 68 1.16 -3.55 -11.55
C LEU A 68 0.04 -4.21 -10.74
N LEU A 69 -0.62 -3.43 -9.91
CA LEU A 69 -1.85 -3.79 -9.21
C LEU A 69 -2.99 -2.86 -9.68
N PRO A 70 -4.23 -3.36 -9.76
CA PRO A 70 -5.37 -2.52 -10.10
C PRO A 70 -5.65 -1.52 -8.97
N PRO A 71 -6.17 -0.31 -9.27
CA PRO A 71 -6.59 0.63 -8.23
C PRO A 71 -7.65 0.07 -7.28
N SER A 72 -8.42 -0.94 -7.67
CA SER A 72 -9.40 -1.61 -6.81
C SER A 72 -8.77 -2.40 -5.66
N ALA A 73 -7.47 -2.75 -5.75
CA ALA A 73 -6.73 -3.33 -4.64
C ALA A 73 -6.57 -2.35 -3.46
N ILE A 74 -6.70 -1.03 -3.69
CA ILE A 74 -6.51 -0.05 -2.63
C ILE A 74 -7.67 -0.11 -1.62
N ASN A 75 -7.32 -0.37 -0.37
CA ASN A 75 -8.23 -0.31 0.78
C ASN A 75 -7.91 0.94 1.61
N SER A 76 -8.93 1.72 1.95
CA SER A 76 -8.75 2.94 2.74
C SER A 76 -8.53 2.54 4.20
N GLY A 77 -7.46 3.06 4.83
CA GLY A 77 -7.10 2.66 6.19
C GLY A 77 -8.30 2.55 7.13
N HIS A 78 -8.37 1.42 7.85
CA HIS A 78 -9.45 0.99 8.76
C HIS A 78 -10.58 0.13 8.16
N GLU A 79 -10.62 -0.15 6.86
CA GLU A 79 -11.60 -1.09 6.30
C GLU A 79 -11.20 -2.57 6.47
N THR A 80 -12.18 -3.47 6.39
CA THR A 80 -11.94 -4.92 6.40
C THR A 80 -11.29 -5.38 5.10
N VAL A 81 -10.28 -6.25 5.20
CA VAL A 81 -9.71 -6.98 4.06
C VAL A 81 -10.41 -8.33 3.92
N HIS A 82 -10.96 -8.59 2.73
CA HIS A 82 -11.71 -9.79 2.42
C HIS A 82 -10.82 -10.82 1.72
N ILE A 83 -10.36 -11.84 2.45
CA ILE A 83 -9.56 -12.93 1.87
C ILE A 83 -10.48 -14.00 1.26
N PRO A 84 -10.10 -14.63 0.13
CA PRO A 84 -10.91 -15.67 -0.49
C PRO A 84 -10.96 -16.94 0.38
N ASP A 85 -12.15 -17.50 0.59
CA ASP A 85 -12.34 -18.75 1.36
C ASP A 85 -11.66 -19.97 0.71
N CYS A 86 -11.39 -19.91 -0.60
CA CYS A 86 -10.66 -20.95 -1.33
C CYS A 86 -9.13 -20.82 -1.23
N ALA A 87 -8.60 -19.81 -0.54
CA ALA A 87 -7.16 -19.68 -0.34
C ALA A 87 -6.63 -20.83 0.52
N THR A 88 -5.56 -21.48 0.07
CA THR A 88 -4.85 -22.47 0.90
C THR A 88 -4.12 -21.79 2.05
N VAL A 89 -3.61 -20.58 1.81
CA VAL A 89 -2.97 -19.73 2.81
C VAL A 89 -3.00 -18.28 2.33
N SER A 90 -3.15 -17.35 3.27
CA SER A 90 -3.02 -15.91 3.02
C SER A 90 -1.92 -15.32 3.89
N PHE A 91 -1.23 -14.33 3.36
CA PHE A 91 -0.18 -13.59 4.06
C PHE A 91 -0.45 -12.09 4.00
N VAL A 92 0.13 -11.37 4.96
CA VAL A 92 0.25 -9.92 4.96
C VAL A 92 1.71 -9.52 5.09
N GLU A 93 2.12 -8.54 4.30
CA GLU A 93 3.46 -8.00 4.28
C GLU A 93 3.43 -6.51 4.68
N PRO A 94 4.34 -6.06 5.55
CA PRO A 94 4.45 -4.64 5.88
C PRO A 94 5.16 -3.91 4.74
N MET A 95 4.54 -2.83 4.25
CA MET A 95 5.00 -2.06 3.11
C MET A 95 5.07 -0.57 3.44
N LEU A 96 5.93 0.15 2.72
CA LEU A 96 5.93 1.60 2.64
C LEU A 96 5.22 2.02 1.35
N ALA A 97 4.21 2.87 1.46
CA ALA A 97 3.60 3.50 0.30
C ALA A 97 4.30 4.83 0.00
N VAL A 98 4.61 5.06 -1.28
CA VAL A 98 5.21 6.29 -1.81
C VAL A 98 4.22 6.94 -2.77
N PHE A 99 3.89 8.20 -2.48
CA PHE A 99 2.97 9.01 -3.28
C PHE A 99 3.78 9.96 -4.17
N PHE A 100 3.46 10.04 -5.46
CA PHE A 100 4.16 10.92 -6.38
C PHE A 100 3.43 12.26 -6.57
N GLY A 101 4.15 13.37 -6.48
CA GLY A 101 3.62 14.72 -6.67
C GLY A 101 3.96 15.32 -8.02
N ARG A 102 4.95 14.77 -8.71
CA ARG A 102 5.45 15.25 -10.01
C ARG A 102 5.70 14.08 -10.94
N GLN A 103 5.54 14.33 -12.23
CA GLN A 103 5.85 13.33 -13.24
C GLN A 103 7.36 13.06 -13.26
N CYS A 104 7.77 11.79 -13.36
CA CYS A 104 9.17 11.41 -13.43
C CYS A 104 9.41 10.19 -14.35
N HIS A 105 10.59 10.14 -14.97
CA HIS A 105 11.06 9.05 -15.83
C HIS A 105 12.58 9.09 -15.91
N CYS A 106 13.25 7.94 -15.80
CA CYS A 106 14.72 7.81 -15.79
C CYS A 106 15.40 8.73 -14.77
N ILE A 107 14.90 8.75 -13.53
CA ILE A 107 15.45 9.57 -12.44
C ILE A 107 16.44 8.77 -11.61
N SER A 108 17.59 9.37 -11.29
CA SER A 108 18.59 8.75 -10.42
C SER A 108 18.08 8.68 -8.97
N PRO A 109 18.58 7.76 -8.12
CA PRO A 109 18.17 7.71 -6.71
C PRO A 109 18.39 9.04 -5.98
N ALA A 110 19.50 9.73 -6.23
CA ALA A 110 19.82 11.01 -5.59
C ALA A 110 18.89 12.16 -6.03
N ASP A 111 18.35 12.09 -7.25
CA ASP A 111 17.45 13.11 -7.80
C ASP A 111 15.96 12.80 -7.53
N MET A 112 15.65 11.69 -6.86
CA MET A 112 14.28 11.23 -6.62
C MET A 112 13.45 12.11 -5.65
N PRO A 113 14.00 12.65 -4.54
CA PRO A 113 13.19 13.32 -3.51
C PRO A 113 12.24 14.41 -4.03
N PRO A 114 12.62 15.30 -4.96
CA PRO A 114 11.73 16.35 -5.47
C PRO A 114 10.49 15.87 -6.23
N TYR A 115 10.38 14.58 -6.56
CA TYR A 115 9.23 14.00 -7.28
C TYR A 115 8.22 13.33 -6.34
N ILE A 116 8.64 12.99 -5.13
CA ILE A 116 7.81 12.36 -4.10
C ILE A 116 6.97 13.45 -3.42
N PHE A 117 5.68 13.17 -3.26
CA PHE A 117 4.76 14.00 -2.49
C PHE A 117 4.81 13.65 -1.00
N GLY A 118 4.91 12.37 -0.68
CA GLY A 118 5.02 11.89 0.69
C GLY A 118 4.90 10.38 0.81
N PHE A 119 4.83 9.90 2.04
CA PHE A 119 4.83 8.48 2.38
C PHE A 119 3.63 8.11 3.24
N SER A 120 3.26 6.83 3.26
CA SER A 120 2.21 6.31 4.13
C SER A 120 2.53 4.87 4.55
N CYS A 121 1.87 4.36 5.58
CA CYS A 121 1.91 2.93 5.85
C CYS A 121 1.12 2.20 4.77
N SER A 122 1.56 1.01 4.40
CA SER A 122 0.78 0.11 3.56
C SER A 122 0.98 -1.33 3.96
N MET A 123 -0.02 -2.15 3.71
CA MET A 123 0.11 -3.60 3.80
C MET A 123 -0.15 -4.21 2.42
N SER A 124 0.56 -5.28 2.10
CA SER A 124 0.30 -6.09 0.90
C SER A 124 -0.22 -7.44 1.33
N PHE A 125 -1.50 -7.69 1.06
CA PHE A 125 -2.11 -8.99 1.26
C PHE A 125 -1.87 -9.86 0.03
N SER A 126 -1.69 -11.15 0.28
CA SER A 126 -1.64 -12.17 -0.75
C SER A 126 -2.46 -13.39 -0.36
N ALA A 127 -3.05 -14.03 -1.36
CA ALA A 127 -3.79 -15.28 -1.19
C ALA A 127 -3.25 -16.32 -2.17
N GLN A 128 -2.75 -17.43 -1.64
CA GLN A 128 -2.37 -18.58 -2.43
C GLN A 128 -3.63 -19.41 -2.73
N ILE A 129 -3.94 -19.58 -3.99
CA ILE A 129 -5.10 -20.37 -4.45
C ILE A 129 -4.58 -21.57 -5.23
N GLN A 130 -5.22 -22.72 -5.02
CA GLN A 130 -4.89 -23.92 -5.77
C GLN A 130 -5.04 -23.69 -7.28
N GLY A 131 -3.98 -23.96 -8.03
CA GLY A 131 -3.95 -23.79 -9.49
C GLY A 131 -3.30 -22.48 -9.96
N LEU A 132 -3.08 -21.50 -9.07
CA LEU A 132 -2.23 -20.35 -9.37
C LEU A 132 -0.76 -20.71 -9.14
N THR A 133 0.11 -20.31 -10.06
CA THR A 133 1.56 -20.51 -9.93
C THR A 133 2.21 -19.36 -9.17
N GLU A 134 3.39 -19.59 -8.59
CA GLU A 134 4.15 -18.55 -7.86
C GLU A 134 4.50 -17.33 -8.74
N ASN A 135 4.51 -17.49 -10.07
CA ASN A 135 4.78 -16.41 -11.02
C ASN A 135 3.58 -15.49 -11.27
N GLU A 136 2.37 -15.85 -10.83
CA GLU A 136 1.14 -15.09 -11.04
C GLU A 136 0.89 -14.09 -9.90
N THR A 137 1.88 -13.22 -9.64
CA THR A 137 1.83 -12.30 -8.50
C THR A 137 0.65 -11.34 -8.57
N LEU A 138 0.23 -10.93 -9.76
CA LEU A 138 -1.01 -10.15 -9.92
C LEU A 138 -2.20 -10.93 -9.33
N ALA A 139 -2.41 -12.19 -9.72
CA ALA A 139 -3.56 -12.96 -9.30
C ALA A 139 -3.60 -13.19 -7.77
N ALA A 140 -2.44 -13.31 -7.12
CA ALA A 140 -2.36 -13.49 -5.68
C ALA A 140 -2.54 -12.18 -4.86
N HIS A 141 -2.18 -11.01 -5.42
CA HIS A 141 -2.13 -9.73 -4.70
C HIS A 141 -3.18 -8.70 -5.14
N ALA A 142 -3.92 -8.95 -6.22
CA ALA A 142 -4.79 -7.95 -6.86
C ALA A 142 -6.28 -8.04 -6.50
N PHE A 143 -6.65 -8.86 -5.51
CA PHE A 143 -8.03 -8.87 -5.01
C PHE A 143 -8.41 -7.48 -4.49
N ASP A 144 -9.70 -7.15 -4.60
CA ASP A 144 -10.20 -5.86 -4.14
C ASP A 144 -9.87 -5.68 -2.65
N GLY A 145 -9.24 -4.54 -2.35
CA GLY A 145 -8.79 -4.19 -1.00
C GLY A 145 -7.54 -4.89 -0.45
N PHE A 146 -6.77 -5.62 -1.25
CA PHE A 146 -5.53 -6.29 -0.80
C PHE A 146 -4.32 -5.37 -0.54
N ALA A 147 -4.44 -4.09 -0.87
CA ALA A 147 -3.44 -3.07 -0.58
C ALA A 147 -4.02 -1.99 0.34
N PRO A 148 -4.17 -2.24 1.66
CA PRO A 148 -4.46 -1.18 2.61
C PRO A 148 -3.37 -0.10 2.59
N ILE A 149 -3.80 1.16 2.56
CA ILE A 149 -2.90 2.33 2.57
C ILE A 149 -3.49 3.40 3.50
N GLY A 150 -2.69 3.88 4.46
CA GLY A 150 -3.13 4.83 5.47
C GLY A 150 -2.13 5.05 6.60
N PRO A 151 -2.49 5.81 7.65
CA PRO A 151 -3.77 6.51 7.83
C PRO A 151 -3.82 7.88 7.13
N HIS A 152 -2.67 8.42 6.72
CA HIS A 152 -2.54 9.68 5.98
C HIS A 152 -1.22 9.66 5.21
N ILE A 153 -1.03 10.66 4.35
CA ILE A 153 0.25 10.92 3.69
C ILE A 153 1.08 11.84 4.59
N GLU A 154 2.25 11.39 5.02
CA GLU A 154 3.25 12.22 5.70
C GLU A 154 4.24 12.78 4.67
N THR A 155 4.34 14.09 4.60
CA THR A 155 5.22 14.80 3.64
C THR A 155 6.61 15.09 4.19
N ASP A 156 6.80 15.01 5.51
CA ASP A 156 8.03 15.45 6.17
C ASP A 156 8.93 14.25 6.53
N ILE A 157 9.20 13.39 5.54
CA ILE A 157 10.14 12.26 5.65
C ILE A 157 11.34 12.53 4.74
N GLU A 158 12.52 12.69 5.34
CA GLU A 158 13.77 12.95 4.60
C GLU A 158 14.52 11.66 4.25
N ALA A 159 14.56 10.69 5.17
CA ALA A 159 15.30 9.44 5.08
C ALA A 159 14.36 8.22 5.18
N PRO A 160 13.59 7.88 4.12
CA PRO A 160 12.64 6.76 4.15
C PRO A 160 13.32 5.40 4.41
N GLU A 161 14.60 5.25 4.11
CA GLU A 161 15.40 4.06 4.42
C GLU A 161 15.65 3.86 5.92
N GLU A 162 15.57 4.92 6.74
CA GLU A 162 15.78 4.83 8.19
C GLU A 162 14.52 4.42 8.95
N LEU A 163 13.36 4.42 8.28
CA LEU A 163 12.09 4.07 8.89
C LEU A 163 12.10 2.64 9.45
N VAL A 164 11.41 2.46 10.57
CA VAL A 164 11.17 1.16 11.18
C VAL A 164 9.68 0.99 11.41
N ALA A 165 9.11 -0.06 10.82
CA ALA A 165 7.75 -0.45 11.05
C ALA A 165 7.64 -1.55 12.10
N ALA A 166 6.50 -1.59 12.80
CA ALA A 166 6.10 -2.69 13.66
C ALA A 166 4.80 -3.29 13.10
N LEU A 167 4.87 -4.53 12.61
CA LEU A 167 3.72 -5.29 12.15
C LEU A 167 3.24 -6.20 13.28
N GLN A 168 2.03 -5.98 13.75
CA GLN A 168 1.40 -6.73 14.83
C GLN A 168 0.15 -7.44 14.32
N LYS A 169 -0.03 -8.70 14.73
CA LYS A 169 -1.25 -9.47 14.51
C LYS A 169 -1.91 -9.72 15.85
N ASN A 170 -3.13 -9.25 16.03
CA ASN A 170 -3.88 -9.33 17.29
C ASN A 170 -3.02 -8.83 18.46
N GLU A 171 -2.97 -9.60 19.56
CA GLU A 171 -2.16 -9.31 20.74
C GLU A 171 -0.76 -9.98 20.69
N GLU A 172 -0.35 -10.51 19.53
CA GLU A 172 0.97 -11.16 19.39
C GLU A 172 2.12 -10.13 19.41
N ASN A 173 3.35 -10.60 19.63
CA ASN A 173 4.53 -9.74 19.56
C ASN A 173 4.70 -9.17 18.15
N ALA A 174 4.93 -7.86 18.06
CA ALA A 174 5.14 -7.21 16.78
C ALA A 174 6.46 -7.64 16.12
N VAL A 175 6.42 -7.83 14.80
CA VAL A 175 7.60 -8.00 13.95
C VAL A 175 8.17 -6.63 13.62
N SER A 176 9.42 -6.39 14.01
CA SER A 176 10.14 -5.17 13.65
C SER A 176 10.69 -5.28 12.22
N CYS A 177 10.38 -4.29 11.41
CA CYS A 177 10.66 -4.25 9.97
C CYS A 177 11.45 -2.97 9.67
N SER A 178 12.77 -3.06 9.56
CA SER A 178 13.60 -1.88 9.23
C SER A 178 13.79 -1.76 7.72
N PHE A 179 13.37 -0.63 7.15
CA PHE A 179 13.51 -0.37 5.71
C PHE A 179 14.98 -0.27 5.27
N SER A 180 15.91 -0.07 6.20
CA SER A 180 17.36 -0.12 5.96
C SER A 180 17.85 -1.51 5.56
N GLN A 181 17.06 -2.56 5.84
CA GLN A 181 17.36 -3.95 5.52
C GLN A 181 16.78 -4.40 4.18
N LEU A 182 16.13 -3.50 3.42
CA LEU A 182 15.65 -3.85 2.09
C LEU A 182 16.84 -4.15 1.16
N ALA A 183 16.63 -5.07 0.21
CA ALA A 183 17.64 -5.36 -0.82
C ALA A 183 17.96 -4.14 -1.70
N TYR A 184 17.00 -3.22 -1.81
CA TYR A 184 17.12 -1.94 -2.49
C TYR A 184 16.55 -0.86 -1.57
N SER A 185 17.29 0.23 -1.37
CA SER A 185 16.73 1.40 -0.67
C SER A 185 15.48 1.90 -1.40
N PRO A 186 14.57 2.61 -0.71
CA PRO A 186 13.39 3.18 -1.35
C PRO A 186 13.75 3.96 -2.62
N TYR A 187 14.74 4.85 -2.58
CA TYR A 187 15.12 5.64 -3.76
C TYR A 187 15.71 4.80 -4.90
N GLU A 188 16.45 3.72 -4.63
CA GLU A 188 16.90 2.78 -5.67
C GLU A 188 15.74 2.06 -6.33
N ALA A 189 14.78 1.57 -5.55
CA ALA A 189 13.57 0.92 -6.07
C ALA A 189 12.76 1.86 -6.99
N LEU A 190 12.53 3.09 -6.54
CA LEU A 190 11.81 4.10 -7.33
C LEU A 190 12.57 4.48 -8.61
N SER A 191 13.90 4.60 -8.53
CA SER A 191 14.77 4.85 -9.70
C SER A 191 14.62 3.75 -10.75
N MET A 192 14.70 2.48 -10.33
CA MET A 192 14.52 1.34 -11.22
C MET A 192 13.15 1.36 -11.90
N ILE A 193 12.08 1.56 -11.15
CA ILE A 193 10.73 1.66 -11.73
C ILE A 193 10.65 2.82 -12.74
N SER A 194 11.18 3.98 -12.38
CA SER A 194 11.17 5.17 -13.25
C SER A 194 11.94 4.96 -14.56
N SER A 195 12.94 4.06 -14.57
CA SER A 195 13.69 3.70 -15.78
C SER A 195 12.89 2.83 -16.75
N ILE A 196 11.89 2.10 -16.25
CA ILE A 196 11.04 1.19 -17.03
C ILE A 196 9.82 1.93 -17.56
N MET A 197 9.21 2.81 -16.75
CA MET A 197 7.97 3.52 -17.09
C MET A 197 7.91 4.92 -16.49
N THR A 198 7.11 5.79 -17.08
CA THR A 198 6.80 7.10 -16.50
C THR A 198 5.90 6.94 -15.26
N ILE A 199 6.22 7.66 -14.19
CA ILE A 199 5.41 7.78 -12.98
C ILE A 199 4.72 9.14 -13.00
N ASN A 200 3.40 9.19 -12.80
CA ASN A 200 2.60 10.41 -12.87
C ASN A 200 2.25 10.93 -11.45
N PRO A 201 1.91 12.21 -11.29
CA PRO A 201 1.34 12.72 -10.05
C PRO A 201 0.10 11.91 -9.65
N GLY A 202 0.06 11.47 -8.39
CA GLY A 202 -0.99 10.64 -7.82
C GLY A 202 -0.76 9.13 -7.94
N ASP A 203 0.21 8.67 -8.74
CA ASP A 203 0.59 7.26 -8.77
C ASP A 203 1.22 6.82 -7.45
N LEU A 204 1.07 5.52 -7.16
CA LEU A 204 1.52 4.90 -5.92
C LEU A 204 2.50 3.77 -6.20
N ILE A 205 3.54 3.72 -5.37
CA ILE A 205 4.45 2.57 -5.31
C ILE A 205 4.43 2.06 -3.87
N VAL A 206 4.20 0.76 -3.70
CA VAL A 206 4.34 0.07 -2.42
C VAL A 206 5.58 -0.82 -2.46
N LEU A 207 6.44 -0.70 -1.46
CA LEU A 207 7.69 -1.45 -1.38
C LEU A 207 7.91 -2.05 0.01
N GLY A 208 8.50 -3.23 0.07
CA GLY A 208 8.74 -3.97 1.30
C GLY A 208 9.52 -5.26 1.06
N ASP A 209 9.58 -6.12 2.07
CA ASP A 209 10.29 -7.40 2.02
C ASP A 209 9.44 -8.54 2.58
N PRO A 210 9.20 -9.61 1.80
CA PRO A 210 8.39 -10.75 2.21
C PRO A 210 9.00 -11.52 3.39
N LYS A 211 10.26 -11.28 3.79
CA LYS A 211 10.84 -11.90 4.99
C LYS A 211 10.10 -11.55 6.28
N TRP A 212 9.36 -10.43 6.29
CA TRP A 212 8.58 -9.99 7.45
C TRP A 212 7.12 -10.44 7.42
N LYS A 213 6.73 -11.20 6.39
CA LYS A 213 5.33 -11.59 6.19
C LYS A 213 4.78 -12.40 7.36
N GLN A 214 3.52 -12.14 7.67
CA GLN A 214 2.77 -12.89 8.67
C GLN A 214 1.62 -13.64 7.99
N ARG A 215 1.34 -14.86 8.45
CA ARG A 215 0.14 -15.59 8.04
C ARG A 215 -1.08 -14.94 8.67
N VAL A 216 -2.12 -14.73 7.88
CA VAL A 216 -3.41 -14.17 8.30
C VAL A 216 -4.54 -15.18 8.19
N LEU A 217 -5.51 -15.06 9.09
CA LEU A 217 -6.70 -15.90 9.22
C LEU A 217 -7.95 -15.02 9.37
N GLU A 218 -9.12 -15.65 9.23
CA GLU A 218 -10.39 -14.98 9.52
C GLU A 218 -10.40 -14.41 10.95
N ASN A 219 -10.92 -13.18 11.08
CA ASN A 219 -11.05 -12.43 12.32
C ASN A 219 -9.74 -11.86 12.91
N ASP A 220 -8.60 -12.04 12.24
CA ASP A 220 -7.39 -11.33 12.65
C ASP A 220 -7.56 -9.81 12.52
N ILE A 221 -6.92 -9.08 13.44
CA ILE A 221 -6.67 -7.65 13.35
C ILE A 221 -5.18 -7.48 13.07
N ILE A 222 -4.84 -6.83 11.97
CA ILE A 222 -3.46 -6.54 11.59
C ILE A 222 -3.21 -5.06 11.74
N THR A 223 -2.17 -4.72 12.49
CA THR A 223 -1.77 -3.35 12.78
C THR A 223 -0.34 -3.13 12.29
N LEU A 224 -0.14 -2.13 11.45
CA LEU A 224 1.16 -1.67 11.00
C LEU A 224 1.40 -0.27 11.54
N HIS A 225 2.43 -0.11 12.38
CA HIS A 225 2.82 1.18 12.94
C HIS A 225 4.19 1.61 12.42
N ILE A 226 4.27 2.81 11.86
CA ILE A 226 5.53 3.51 11.54
C ILE A 226 5.51 4.81 12.37
N PRO A 227 6.37 4.98 13.40
CA PRO A 227 6.27 6.09 14.34
C PRO A 227 6.20 7.48 13.70
N GLU A 228 6.96 7.70 12.64
CA GLU A 228 7.05 8.96 11.91
C GLU A 228 5.80 9.25 11.07
N ILE A 229 5.01 8.23 10.74
CA ILE A 229 3.80 8.34 9.92
C ILE A 229 2.57 8.17 10.81
N GLY A 230 2.31 6.94 11.27
CA GLY A 230 1.18 6.61 12.10
C GLY A 230 0.86 5.12 12.09
N THR A 231 -0.40 4.81 12.42
CA THR A 231 -0.88 3.44 12.54
C THR A 231 -1.95 3.16 11.50
N LEU A 232 -1.75 2.08 10.74
CA LEU A 232 -2.72 1.50 9.82
C LEU A 232 -3.22 0.19 10.45
N GLU A 233 -4.53 0.06 10.61
CA GLU A 233 -5.15 -1.15 11.17
C GLU A 233 -6.22 -1.65 10.22
N ASN A 234 -6.27 -2.96 10.02
CA ASN A 234 -7.28 -3.61 9.19
C ASN A 234 -7.73 -4.92 9.84
N SER A 235 -9.03 -5.18 9.81
CA SER A 235 -9.59 -6.48 10.20
C SER A 235 -9.65 -7.42 8.99
N VAL A 236 -9.57 -8.72 9.22
CA VAL A 236 -9.62 -9.74 8.16
C VAL A 236 -10.93 -10.52 8.23
N ARG A 237 -11.56 -10.74 7.08
CA ARG A 237 -12.73 -11.62 6.93
C ARG A 237 -12.58 -12.55 5.74
N CYS A 238 -13.06 -13.77 5.86
CA CYS A 238 -13.18 -14.67 4.72
C CYS A 238 -14.42 -14.30 3.90
N ASP A 239 -14.27 -14.24 2.58
CA ASP A 239 -15.37 -14.04 1.66
C ASP A 239 -15.59 -15.27 0.77
N LYS A 240 -16.78 -15.85 0.90
CA LYS A 240 -17.24 -17.00 0.11
C LYS A 240 -17.59 -16.63 -1.32
N ALA A 241 -17.94 -15.38 -1.60
CA ALA A 241 -18.20 -14.91 -2.96
C ALA A 241 -16.91 -14.89 -3.80
N LEU A 242 -15.75 -14.72 -3.16
CA LEU A 242 -14.43 -14.82 -3.81
C LEU A 242 -14.01 -16.28 -4.09
N ALA A 243 -14.77 -17.29 -3.64
CA ALA A 243 -14.45 -18.71 -3.81
C ALA A 243 -14.63 -19.25 -5.24
N HIS A 244 -15.24 -18.47 -6.14
CA HIS A 244 -15.48 -18.90 -7.54
C HIS A 244 -14.23 -18.90 -8.41
N ALA A 245 -13.10 -18.38 -7.93
CA ALA A 245 -11.81 -18.41 -8.63
C ALA A 245 -11.09 -19.76 -8.48
N THR A 246 -11.77 -20.88 -8.71
CA THR A 246 -11.04 -22.14 -8.96
C THR A 246 -10.52 -22.07 -10.39
N VAL A 247 -9.29 -21.59 -10.55
CA VAL A 247 -8.60 -21.71 -11.84
C VAL A 247 -8.37 -23.20 -12.06
N THR A 248 -9.21 -23.80 -12.89
CA THR A 248 -8.98 -25.18 -13.33
C THR A 248 -7.72 -25.14 -14.18
N ALA A 249 -6.61 -25.63 -13.64
CA ALA A 249 -5.36 -25.70 -14.37
C ALA A 249 -5.63 -26.37 -15.72
N VAL A 250 -5.40 -25.65 -16.81
CA VAL A 250 -5.52 -26.23 -18.15
C VAL A 250 -4.39 -27.25 -18.26
N ALA A 251 -4.73 -28.49 -18.62
CA ALA A 251 -3.75 -29.54 -18.84
C ALA A 251 -2.64 -29.03 -19.79
N PRO A 252 -1.38 -29.44 -19.60
CA PRO A 252 -0.23 -28.90 -20.36
C PRO A 252 -0.21 -29.25 -21.86
N ASP A 253 -1.34 -29.61 -22.48
CA ASP A 253 -1.46 -29.97 -23.89
C ASP A 253 -1.63 -28.75 -24.81
N LEU A 254 -0.88 -27.67 -24.56
CA LEU A 254 -0.72 -26.56 -25.50
C LEU A 254 0.77 -26.31 -25.77
N GLN A 255 1.28 -27.15 -26.67
CA GLN A 255 2.55 -27.11 -27.44
C GLN A 255 3.86 -27.42 -26.71
#